data_AF-A0A6H2A1H5-F1
#
_entry.id   AF-A0A6H2A1H5-F1
#
_cell.length_a   1.000
_cell.length_b   1.000
_cell.length_c   1.000
_cell.angle_alpha   90.00
_cell.angle_beta   90.00
_cell.angle_gamma   90.00
#
_symmetry.space_group_name_H-M   'P 1'
#
loop_
_entity.id
_entity.type
_entity.pdbx_description
1 polymer ?
#
loop_
_entity_poly.entity_id
_entity_poly.type
_entity_poly.pdbx_seq_one_letter_code
_entity_poly.pdbx_strand_id
1 'polypeptide(L)' 'MVSKKDLKAYGINSIVDYFDIVIGSRINGQFKQSVAQFLELSKKQRITFLNHVQEVNIKYLSFYLNNLEV' A
#
# COMPACT_ATOMS: atom_id res chain seq x y z
N MET A 1 10.22 -4.72 3.66
CA MET A 1 10.42 -3.43 2.98
C MET A 1 10.41 -3.70 1.49
N VAL A 2 9.51 -3.08 0.75
CA VAL A 2 9.43 -3.25 -0.71
C VAL A 2 10.67 -2.65 -1.37
N SER A 3 11.40 -3.49 -2.09
CA SER A 3 12.66 -3.19 -2.76
C SER A 3 12.49 -3.15 -4.28
N LYS A 4 13.51 -2.71 -5.02
CA LYS A 4 13.51 -2.76 -6.49
C LYS A 4 13.34 -4.18 -7.05
N LYS A 5 13.73 -5.22 -6.30
CA LYS A 5 13.54 -6.62 -6.69
C LYS A 5 12.06 -6.99 -6.65
N ASP A 6 11.36 -6.55 -5.61
CA ASP A 6 9.94 -6.80 -5.43
C ASP A 6 9.14 -6.08 -6.53
N LEU A 7 9.48 -4.82 -6.84
CA LEU A 7 8.87 -4.08 -7.95
C LEU A 7 8.99 -4.83 -9.28
N LYS A 8 10.18 -5.39 -9.59
CA LYS A 8 10.38 -6.22 -10.78
C LYS A 8 9.53 -7.50 -10.77
N ALA A 9 9.35 -8.14 -9.62
CA ALA A 9 8.51 -9.33 -9.49
C ALA A 9 7.03 -9.03 -9.78
N TYR A 10 6.57 -7.84 -9.42
CA TYR A 10 5.24 -7.33 -9.76
C TYR A 10 5.14 -6.75 -11.18
N GLY A 11 6.23 -6.67 -11.94
CA GLY A 11 6.25 -6.10 -13.29
C GLY A 11 6.04 -4.58 -13.32
N ILE A 12 6.32 -3.89 -12.22
CA ILE A 12 6.09 -2.45 -12.05
C ILE A 12 7.40 -1.68 -11.92
N ASN A 13 7.35 -0.38 -12.22
CA ASN A 13 8.55 0.46 -12.35
C ASN A 13 8.74 1.42 -11.17
N SER A 14 7.66 1.70 -10.44
CA SER A 14 7.69 2.66 -9.34
C SER A 14 7.06 2.07 -8.06
N ILE A 15 7.45 2.65 -6.92
CA ILE A 15 6.79 2.33 -5.65
C ILE A 15 5.34 2.85 -5.62
N VAL A 16 5.00 3.85 -6.44
CA VAL A 16 3.63 4.38 -6.54
C VAL A 16 2.73 3.34 -7.22
N ASP A 17 3.22 2.67 -8.25
CA ASP A 17 2.49 1.56 -8.90
C ASP A 17 2.19 0.44 -7.87
N TYR A 18 3.12 0.20 -6.95
CA TYR A 18 2.92 -0.76 -5.86
C TYR A 18 1.82 -0.28 -4.89
N PHE A 19 1.77 1.02 -4.58
CA PHE A 19 0.71 1.60 -3.76
C PHE A 19 -0.66 1.40 -4.38
N ASP A 20 -0.78 1.59 -5.70
CA ASP A 20 -2.02 1.36 -6.43
C ASP A 20 -2.45 -0.10 -6.41
N ILE A 21 -1.51 -1.05 -6.41
CA ILE A 21 -1.80 -2.48 -6.18
C ILE A 21 -2.38 -2.70 -4.77
N VAL A 22 -1.80 -2.11 -3.73
CA VAL A 22 -2.29 -2.25 -2.34
C VAL A 22 -3.71 -1.71 -2.21
N ILE A 23 -3.99 -0.55 -2.81
CA ILE A 23 -5.32 0.07 -2.85
C ILE A 23 -6.29 -0.78 -3.68
N GLY A 24 -5.83 -1.30 -4.82
CA GLY A 24 -6.61 -2.19 -5.69
C GLY A 24 -7.08 -3.45 -4.96
N SER A 25 -6.20 -4.09 -4.17
CA SER A 25 -6.57 -5.21 -3.29
C SER A 25 -7.71 -4.83 -2.33
N ARG A 26 -7.70 -3.61 -1.77
CA ARG A 26 -8.77 -3.13 -0.88
C ARG A 26 -10.08 -2.89 -1.61
N ILE A 27 -10.03 -2.31 -2.81
CA ILE A 27 -11.20 -2.05 -3.66
C ILE A 27 -11.86 -3.36 -4.05
N ASN A 28 -11.06 -4.36 -4.40
CA ASN A 28 -11.52 -5.69 -4.83
C ASN A 28 -11.94 -6.61 -3.67
N GLY A 29 -12.05 -6.10 -2.43
CA GLY A 29 -12.50 -6.89 -1.28
C GLY A 29 -11.41 -7.80 -0.66
N GLN A 30 -10.18 -7.75 -1.15
CA GLN A 30 -9.06 -8.59 -0.70
C GLN A 30 -8.35 -7.96 0.52
N PHE A 31 -9.08 -7.79 1.63
CA PHE A 31 -8.63 -7.01 2.80
C PHE A 31 -7.36 -7.56 3.44
N LYS A 32 -7.27 -8.88 3.63
CA LYS A 32 -6.10 -9.51 4.25
C LYS A 32 -4.84 -9.29 3.41
N GLN A 33 -4.96 -9.40 2.09
CA GLN A 33 -3.86 -9.15 1.17
C GLN A 33 -3.45 -7.68 1.17
N SER A 34 -4.42 -6.77 1.12
CA SER A 34 -4.16 -5.33 1.18
C SER A 34 -3.40 -4.93 2.45
N VAL A 35 -3.79 -5.46 3.62
CA VAL A 35 -3.07 -5.24 4.87
C VAL A 35 -1.68 -5.85 4.83
N ALA A 36 -1.53 -7.10 4.36
CA ALA A 36 -0.21 -7.74 4.24
C ALA A 36 0.75 -6.92 3.36
N GLN A 37 0.29 -6.50 2.16
CA GLN A 37 1.06 -5.69 1.23
C GLN A 37 1.42 -4.31 1.81
N PHE A 38 0.52 -3.70 2.57
CA PHE A 38 0.78 -2.45 3.31
C PHE A 38 1.84 -2.65 4.40
N LEU A 39 1.78 -3.76 5.16
CA LEU A 39 2.74 -4.06 6.21
C LEU A 39 4.13 -4.45 5.67
N GLU A 40 4.24 -4.89 4.42
CA GLU A 40 5.54 -5.09 3.75
C GLU A 40 6.32 -3.79 3.51
N LEU A 41 5.62 -2.65 3.44
CA LEU A 41 6.24 -1.33 3.31
C LEU A 41 7.07 -0.98 4.57
N SER A 42 8.22 -0.33 4.37
CA SER A 42 8.97 0.26 5.49
C SER A 42 8.21 1.44 6.11
N LYS A 43 8.59 1.87 7.32
CA LYS A 43 7.98 3.05 7.98
C LYS A 43 7.93 4.29 7.07
N LYS A 44 9.03 4.59 6.36
CA LYS A 44 9.09 5.73 5.42
C LYS A 44 8.11 5.55 4.25
N GLN A 45 8.09 4.36 3.66
CA GLN A 45 7.17 4.05 2.55
C GLN A 45 5.71 4.06 2.99
N ARG A 46 5.39 3.62 4.22
CA ARG A 46 4.04 3.69 4.77
C ARG A 46 3.55 5.14 4.88
N ILE A 47 4.41 6.06 5.32
CA ILE A 47 4.06 7.49 5.35
C ILE A 47 3.77 8.00 3.93
N THR A 48 4.63 7.70 2.97
CA THR A 48 4.41 8.08 1.56
C THR A 48 3.13 7.45 1.00
N PHE A 49 2.85 6.19 1.33
CA PHE A 49 1.63 5.50 0.95
C PHE A 49 0.38 6.16 1.53
N LEU A 50 0.39 6.53 2.82
CA LEU A 50 -0.76 7.19 3.46
C LEU A 50 -1.04 8.55 2.84
N ASN A 51 0.00 9.31 2.50
CA ASN A 51 -0.14 10.57 1.74
C ASN A 51 -0.75 10.30 0.35
N HIS A 52 -0.26 9.29 -0.37
CA HIS A 52 -0.82 8.87 -1.66
C HIS A 52 -2.30 8.51 -1.54
N VAL A 53 -2.67 7.68 -0.55
CA VAL A 53 -4.08 7.32 -0.28
C VAL A 53 -4.92 8.56 0.01
N GLN A 54 -4.41 9.53 0.77
CA GLN A 54 -5.12 10.77 1.05
C GLN A 54 -5.40 11.58 -0.24
N GLU A 55 -4.45 11.60 -1.18
CA GLU A 55 -4.58 12.31 -2.46
C GLU A 55 -5.51 11.59 -3.44
N VAL A 56 -5.40 10.26 -3.56
CA VAL A 56 -6.12 9.49 -4.60
C VAL A 56 -7.44 8.89 -4.13
N ASN A 57 -7.55 8.51 -2.85
CA ASN A 57 -8.75 7.86 -2.32
C ASN A 57 -8.87 7.91 -0.78
N ILE A 58 -9.12 9.12 -0.26
CA ILE A 58 -9.18 9.40 1.18
C ILE A 58 -10.14 8.49 1.98
N LYS A 59 -11.16 7.92 1.32
CA LYS A 59 -12.12 6.98 1.92
C LYS A 59 -11.43 5.77 2.56
N TYR A 60 -10.28 5.34 2.05
CA TYR A 60 -9.56 4.18 2.58
C TYR A 60 -8.47 4.54 3.59
N LEU A 61 -8.21 5.82 3.83
CA LEU A 61 -7.14 6.25 4.73
C LEU A 61 -7.32 5.68 6.15
N SER A 62 -8.54 5.77 6.69
CA SER A 62 -8.86 5.27 8.04
C SER A 62 -8.64 3.75 8.17
N PHE A 63 -8.89 2.98 7.11
CA PHE A 63 -8.62 1.54 7.10
C PHE A 63 -7.14 1.25 7.34
N TYR A 64 -6.24 1.93 6.63
CA TYR A 64 -4.81 1.70 6.78
C TYR A 64 -4.24 2.28 8.08
N LEU A 65 -4.75 3.43 8.54
CA LEU A 65 -4.36 4.01 9.83
C LEU A 65 -4.65 3.05 10.99
N ASN A 66 -5.82 2.41 11.01
CA ASN A 66 -6.18 1.44 12.05
C ASN A 66 -5.30 0.17 12.05
N ASN A 67 -4.58 -0.10 10.95
CA ASN A 67 -3.67 -1.24 10.83
C ASN A 67 -2.19 -0.85 11.05
N LEU A 68 -1.90 0.39 11.47
CA LEU A 68 -0.55 0.83 11.88
C LEU A 68 -0.22 0.49 13.32
N GLU A 69 -1.24 0.36 14.18
CA GLU A 69 -1.12 0.12 15.62
C GLU A 69 -1.09 -1.37 15.99
N VAL A 70 -1.20 -2.26 14.99
CA VAL A 70 -1.07 -3.72 15.10
C VAL A 70 0.35 -4.14 14.77
#